data_AF-A0A259SGH5-F1
#
_entry.id   AF-A0A259SGH5-F1
#
_cell.length_a   1.000
_cell.length_b   1.000
_cell.length_c   1.000
_cell.angle_alpha   90.00
_cell.angle_beta   90.00
_cell.angle_gamma   90.00
#
_symmetry.space_group_name_H-M   'P 1'
#
loop_
_entity.id
_entity.type
_entity.pdbx_description
1 polymer ?
#
loop_
_entity_poly.entity_id
_entity_poly.type
_entity_poly.pdbx_seq_one_letter_code
_entity_poly.pdbx_strand_id
1 'polypeptide(L)'
;MAAVAQDGSMSSMEIAELRSLIAVAAFAGVGRAAAALHLSQPTVSAHLRRLEGTLGLPLVERRGRSIAFTVAGESLVRDAHRIVALHD
;
A
#
# COMPACT_ATOMS: atom_id res chain seq x y z
N MET A 1 17.50 0.78 -22.59
CA MET A 1 16.11 0.84 -23.09
C MET A 1 15.26 1.33 -21.94
N ALA A 2 15.05 2.64 -21.89
CA ALA A 2 14.45 3.34 -20.76
C ALA A 2 12.96 2.99 -20.67
N ALA A 3 12.56 2.36 -19.57
CA ALA A 3 11.17 2.23 -19.20
C ALA A 3 10.62 3.63 -18.91
N VAL A 4 9.76 4.08 -19.81
CA VAL A 4 8.77 5.15 -19.69
C VAL A 4 8.65 5.69 -18.26
N ALA A 5 9.21 6.87 -18.04
CA ALA A 5 8.77 7.75 -16.97
C ALA A 5 7.37 8.26 -17.37
N GLN A 6 6.36 7.86 -16.59
CA GLN A 6 5.01 8.40 -16.67
C GLN A 6 5.06 9.82 -16.09
N ASP A 7 4.82 10.82 -16.95
CA ASP A 7 4.68 12.23 -16.58
C ASP A 7 3.19 12.54 -16.30
N GLY A 8 2.91 13.10 -15.13
CA GLY A 8 1.74 13.95 -14.84
C GLY A 8 0.34 13.47 -15.26
N SER A 9 -0.18 12.39 -14.68
CA SER A 9 -1.63 12.34 -14.37
C SER A 9 -1.82 12.29 -12.86
N MET A 10 -2.51 13.30 -12.34
CA MET A 10 -2.79 13.63 -10.94
C MET A 10 -3.09 12.42 -10.04
N SER A 11 -2.18 12.13 -9.10
CA SER A 11 -2.33 11.32 -7.87
C SER A 11 -3.61 10.47 -7.74
N SER A 12 -3.74 9.41 -8.54
CA SER A 12 -4.80 8.41 -8.35
C SER A 12 -4.24 7.20 -7.59
N MET A 13 -5.00 6.66 -6.65
CA MET A 13 -4.67 5.40 -5.99
C MET A 13 -4.93 4.23 -6.93
N GLU A 14 -4.00 3.29 -6.99
CA GLU A 14 -4.14 2.07 -7.79
C GLU A 14 -4.73 0.91 -6.96
N ILE A 15 -5.59 0.07 -7.55
CA ILE A 15 -6.18 -1.09 -6.87
C ILE A 15 -5.11 -2.05 -6.34
N ALA A 16 -4.00 -2.22 -7.07
CA ALA A 16 -2.87 -3.05 -6.64
C ALA A 16 -2.21 -2.53 -5.35
N GLU A 17 -2.21 -1.21 -5.14
CA GLU A 17 -1.67 -0.58 -3.94
C GLU A 17 -2.60 -0.78 -2.74
N LEU A 18 -3.91 -0.62 -2.96
CA LEU A 18 -4.94 -0.90 -1.95
C LEU A 18 -4.92 -2.38 -1.51
N ARG A 19 -4.79 -3.32 -2.45
CA ARG A 19 -4.59 -4.75 -2.14
C ARG A 19 -3.32 -5.00 -1.32
N SER A 20 -2.26 -4.25 -1.59
CA SER A 20 -1.00 -4.33 -0.82
C SER A 20 -1.17 -3.80 0.60
N LEU A 21 -1.88 -2.69 0.79
CA LEU A 21 -2.21 -2.14 2.10
C LEU A 21 -3.03 -3.14 2.94
N ILE A 22 -4.08 -3.72 2.35
CA ILE A 22 -4.93 -4.74 2.98
C ILE A 22 -4.08 -5.94 3.43
N ALA A 23 -3.22 -6.46 2.54
CA ALA A 23 -2.37 -7.59 2.86
C ALA A 23 -1.40 -7.25 4.00
N VAL A 24 -0.82 -6.05 4.02
CA VAL A 24 0.09 -5.60 5.09
C VAL A 24 -0.62 -5.55 6.44
N ALA A 25 -1.89 -5.13 6.47
CA ALA A 25 -2.73 -5.14 7.66
C ALA A 25 -3.06 -6.58 8.11
N ALA A 26 -3.51 -7.43 7.19
CA ALA A 26 -3.90 -8.81 7.48
C ALA A 26 -2.72 -9.68 7.96
N PHE A 27 -1.55 -9.48 7.36
CA PHE A 27 -0.35 -10.25 7.66
C PHE A 27 0.64 -9.51 8.56
N ALA A 28 0.24 -8.41 9.20
CA ALA A 28 1.05 -7.61 10.15
C ALA A 28 2.53 -7.50 9.74
N GLY A 29 2.79 -7.08 8.49
CA GLY A 29 4.14 -6.93 7.96
C GLY A 29 4.28 -7.03 6.44
N VAL A 30 5.18 -6.22 5.90
CA VAL A 30 5.47 -6.14 4.44
C VAL A 30 5.96 -7.47 3.86
N GLY A 31 6.86 -8.17 4.55
CA GLY A 31 7.42 -9.43 4.04
C GLY A 31 6.38 -10.54 3.89
N ARG A 32 5.51 -10.71 4.90
CA ARG A 32 4.43 -11.70 4.86
C ARG A 32 3.37 -11.33 3.83
N ALA A 33 3.02 -10.05 3.72
CA ALA A 33 2.13 -9.56 2.68
C ALA A 33 2.67 -9.78 1.27
N ALA A 34 3.97 -9.55 1.05
CA ALA A 34 4.62 -9.80 -0.23
C ALA A 34 4.55 -11.29 -0.62
N ALA A 35 4.83 -12.19 0.33
CA ALA A 35 4.69 -13.63 0.09
C ALA A 35 3.24 -14.02 -0.25
N ALA A 36 2.25 -13.49 0.48
CA ALA A 36 0.84 -13.77 0.24
C ALA A 36 0.32 -13.24 -1.11
N LEU A 37 0.90 -12.15 -1.62
CA LEU A 37 0.55 -11.55 -2.91
C LEU A 37 1.42 -12.05 -4.07
N HIS A 38 2.37 -12.96 -3.84
CA HIS A 38 3.38 -13.38 -4.81
C HIS A 38 4.17 -12.18 -5.40
N LEU A 39 4.48 -11.20 -4.55
CA LEU A 39 5.26 -10.00 -4.89
C LEU A 39 6.59 -9.96 -4.15
N SER A 40 7.47 -9.08 -4.60
CA SER A 40 8.69 -8.74 -3.84
C SER A 40 8.37 -7.77 -2.70
N GLN A 41 9.13 -7.84 -1.60
CA GLN A 41 9.01 -6.87 -0.50
C GLN A 41 9.26 -5.40 -0.94
N PRO A 42 10.22 -5.11 -1.85
CA PRO A 42 10.35 -3.78 -2.45
C PRO A 42 9.10 -3.31 -3.18
N THR A 43 8.40 -4.19 -3.90
CA THR A 43 7.14 -3.85 -4.61
C THR A 43 6.06 -3.42 -3.61
N VAL A 44 5.81 -4.22 -2.57
CA VAL A 44 4.82 -3.87 -1.53
C VAL A 44 5.21 -2.58 -0.81
N SER A 45 6.49 -2.39 -0.52
CA SER A 45 6.98 -1.14 0.09
C SER A 45 6.78 0.08 -0.82
N ALA A 46 6.97 -0.08 -2.13
CA ALA A 46 6.74 0.98 -3.11
C ALA A 46 5.26 1.33 -3.21
N HIS A 47 4.37 0.33 -3.13
CA HIS A 47 2.92 0.54 -3.11
C HIS A 47 2.49 1.39 -1.91
N LEU A 48 2.97 1.05 -0.70
CA LEU A 48 2.66 1.84 0.50
C LEU A 48 3.16 3.28 0.36
N ARG A 49 4.38 3.50 -0.13
CA ARG A 49 4.93 4.85 -0.34
C ARG A 49 4.14 5.66 -1.37
N ARG A 50 3.62 5.00 -2.42
CA ARG A 50 2.77 5.67 -3.41
C ARG A 50 1.44 6.08 -2.81
N LEU A 51 0.78 5.23 -2.01
CA LEU A 51 -0.42 5.63 -1.27
C LEU A 51 -0.14 6.81 -0.32
N GLU A 52 0.96 6.76 0.44
CA GLU A 52 1.37 7.84 1.33
C GLU A 52 1.64 9.14 0.56
N GLY A 53 2.30 9.05 -0.61
CA GLY A 53 2.55 10.19 -1.50
C GLY A 53 1.27 10.77 -2.10
N THR A 54 0.33 9.91 -2.51
CA THR A 54 -0.97 10.31 -3.05
C THR A 54 -1.84 10.99 -2.00
N LEU A 55 -1.81 10.51 -0.75
CA LEU A 55 -2.64 11.03 0.34
C LEU A 55 -1.97 12.17 1.13
N GLY A 56 -0.66 12.36 0.98
CA GLY A 56 0.12 13.33 1.76
C GLY A 56 0.18 13.01 3.25
N LEU A 57 -0.08 11.75 3.63
CA LEU A 57 -0.18 11.31 5.02
C LEU A 57 0.57 9.99 5.22
N PRO A 58 1.28 9.79 6.35
CA PRO A 58 1.86 8.51 6.67
C PRO A 58 0.76 7.49 7.00
N LEU A 59 0.84 6.30 6.41
CA LEU A 59 -0.10 5.21 6.67
C LEU A 59 0.49 4.18 7.62
N VAL A 60 1.82 4.06 7.61
CA VAL A 60 2.56 3.19 8.50
C VAL A 60 3.68 3.95 9.18
N GLU A 61 4.02 3.51 10.39
CA GLU A 61 5.17 4.01 11.15
C GLU A 61 6.07 2.84 11.57
N ARG A 62 7.36 3.14 11.76
CA ARG A 62 8.33 2.14 12.23
C ARG A 62 8.21 2.01 13.74
N ARG A 63 8.02 0.78 14.21
CA ARG A 63 8.05 0.43 15.64
C ARG A 63 9.20 -0.53 15.89
N GLY A 64 10.41 0.03 15.99
CA GLY A 64 11.64 -0.76 16.08
C GLY A 64 11.85 -1.63 14.83
N ARG A 65 11.73 -2.95 14.98
CA ARG A 65 11.87 -3.91 13.87
C ARG A 65 10.55 -4.25 13.17
N SER A 66 9.42 -3.78 13.71
CA SER A 66 8.09 -3.98 13.12
C SER A 66 7.54 -2.68 12.54
N ILE A 67 6.41 -2.81 11.86
CA ILE A 67 5.59 -1.69 11.39
C ILE A 67 4.31 -1.63 12.22
N ALA A 68 3.80 -0.42 12.44
CA ALA A 68 2.47 -0.19 12.99
C ALA A 68 1.68 0.70 12.02
N PHE A 69 0.35 0.56 12.00
CA PHE A 69 -0.49 1.46 11.23
C PHE A 69 -0.73 2.76 12.01
N THR A 70 -0.78 3.87 11.28
CA THR A 70 -1.29 5.14 11.82
C THR A 70 -2.82 5.12 11.84
N VAL A 71 -3.45 6.09 12.51
CA VAL A 71 -4.91 6.27 12.46
C VAL A 71 -5.43 6.44 11.03
N ALA A 72 -4.66 7.15 10.18
CA ALA A 72 -4.98 7.30 8.76
C ALA A 72 -4.85 5.97 8.01
N GLY A 73 -3.79 5.21 8.28
CA GLY A 73 -3.58 3.88 7.72
C GLY A 73 -4.70 2.89 8.07
N GLU A 74 -5.11 2.82 9.34
CA GLU A 74 -6.22 1.96 9.77
C GLU A 74 -7.54 2.35 9.10
N SER A 75 -7.78 3.65 8.94
CA SER A 75 -8.98 4.17 8.26
C SER A 75 -8.98 3.80 6.79
N LEU A 76 -7.84 3.99 6.11
CA LEU A 76 -7.70 3.61 4.71
C LEU A 76 -7.84 2.11 4.50
N VAL A 77 -7.38 1.24 5.42
CA VAL A 77 -7.58 -0.22 5.29
C VAL A 77 -9.08 -0.56 5.23
N ARG A 78 -9.90 0.07 6.09
CA ARG A 78 -11.36 -0.15 6.07
C ARG A 78 -11.99 0.31 4.76
N ASP A 79 -11.51 1.42 4.21
CA ASP A 79 -12.02 1.98 2.95
C ASP A 79 -11.55 1.16 1.75
N ALA A 80 -10.29 0.74 1.75
CA ALA A 80 -9.67 -0.10 0.73
C ALA A 80 -10.41 -1.43 0.57
N HIS A 81 -10.83 -2.07 1.66
CA HIS A 81 -11.65 -3.29 1.58
C HIS A 81 -12.95 -3.07 0.79
N ARG A 82 -13.62 -1.93 1.01
CA ARG A 82 -14.86 -1.58 0.29
C ARG A 82 -14.59 -1.29 -1.18
N ILE A 83 -13.52 -0.53 -1.48
CA ILE A 83 -13.15 -0.17 -2.86
C ILE A 83 -12.77 -1.42 -3.66
N VAL A 84 -11.94 -2.30 -3.11
CA VAL A 84 -11.51 -3.52 -3.79
C VAL A 84 -12.68 -4.47 -4.03
N ALA A 85 -13.60 -4.61 -3.06
CA ALA A 85 -14.79 -5.45 -3.21
C ALA A 85 -15.77 -4.96 -4.29
N LEU A 86 -15.75 -3.68 -4.65
CA LEU A 86 -16.56 -3.12 -5.74
C LEU A 86 -15.87 -3.22 -7.11
N HIS A 87 -14.57 -3.44 -7.12
CA HIS A 87 -13.77 -3.57 -8.34
C HIS A 87 -13.75 -5.01 -8.88
N ASP A 88 -13.92 -6.00 -8.00
CA ASP A 88 -14.03 -7.43 -8.33
C ASP A 88 -15.47 -7.81 -8.72
#